data_AF-A0AAW2P8T8-F1
#
_entry.id   AF-A0AAW2P8T8-F1
#
_cell.length_a   1.000
_cell.length_b   1.000
_cell.length_c   1.000
_cell.angle_alpha   90.00
_cell.angle_beta   90.00
_cell.angle_gamma   90.00
#
_symmetry.space_group_name_H-M   'P 1'
#
loop_
_entity.id
_entity.type
_entity.pdbx_description
1 polymer ?
#
loop_
_entity_poly.entity_id
_entity_poly.type
_entity_poly.pdbx_seq_one_letter_code
_entity_poly.pdbx_strand_id
1 'polypeptide(L)'
;MTTTAFSICLNGSIHGFFPGAGGLRQGDPMSPYLFVLVMEVLQMLLSQLIEEDSSFGFHWKCHEIGLFQLCFVDDLLLSCNADEASVLVFQRGLQEFANLSGLQANPAKSQLILSKSAHGNREALLQLLGFQQDLLPVQYLGLPLILSQLKISNCQPLLCKTDKRLKGWEGVGLPFAGSLQLIKSVIMAFHVNSDTGYAKVAWNQVCSPLDEGGLGIRDVQALNYALMSKHLWAVISNRNSSIWVQWVRQYYIRHKIVWMVNANADFWCWRKLLQLRVILQSQVEYRIGDGVTFSIWLSTMDKPRLSHLDGGCSLCTDGQVESHSHLFFNCRHSRHCIAIIRRQLQFPWPNEWGMDITWAARRWRGKHVIDVIMRYWRH
;
A
#
# COMPACT_ATOMS: atom_id res chain seq x y z
N MET A 1 19.52 31.51 -9.39
CA MET A 1 18.56 32.49 -8.85
C MET A 1 19.21 33.20 -7.68
N THR A 2 19.64 34.44 -7.86
CA THR A 2 20.32 35.21 -6.81
C THR A 2 19.35 36.25 -6.24
N THR A 3 19.14 36.15 -4.92
CA THR A 3 18.42 37.07 -4.02
C THR A 3 16.91 37.27 -4.28
N THR A 4 16.09 36.57 -3.49
CA THR A 4 14.68 36.96 -3.25
C THR A 4 14.65 38.09 -2.22
N ALA A 5 13.80 39.10 -2.42
CA ALA A 5 13.56 40.15 -1.44
C ALA A 5 12.11 40.08 -0.98
N PHE A 6 11.90 40.10 0.33
CA PHE A 6 10.58 40.05 0.95
C PHE A 6 10.18 41.43 1.44
N SER A 7 8.88 41.72 1.38
CA SER A 7 8.30 42.93 1.94
C SER A 7 7.08 42.58 2.78
N ILE A 8 6.83 43.37 3.83
CA ILE A 8 5.71 43.11 4.75
C ILE A 8 4.56 44.05 4.37
N CYS A 9 3.40 43.50 4.05
CA CYS A 9 2.19 44.30 3.87
C CYS A 9 1.51 44.48 5.24
N LEU A 10 1.54 45.69 5.78
CA LEU A 10 0.83 46.06 7.01
C LEU A 10 -0.30 47.02 6.61
N ASN A 11 -1.54 46.66 6.93
CA ASN A 11 -2.74 47.48 6.66
C ASN A 11 -2.90 47.92 5.19
N GLY A 12 -2.46 47.08 4.24
CA GLY A 12 -2.58 47.36 2.80
C GLY A 12 -1.41 48.16 2.20
N SER A 13 -0.47 48.65 3.01
CA SER A 13 0.75 49.29 2.54
C SER A 13 1.97 48.38 2.73
N ILE A 14 2.80 48.32 1.70
CA ILE A 14 4.03 47.52 1.67
C ILE A 14 5.12 48.31 2.41
N HIS A 15 5.71 47.71 3.44
CA HIS A 15 6.75 48.30 4.26
C HIS A 15 8.04 47.49 4.23
N GLY A 16 9.13 48.15 3.83
CA GLY A 16 10.48 47.64 3.87
C GLY A 16 10.76 46.53 2.85
N PHE A 17 12.03 46.38 2.49
CA PHE A 17 12.53 45.21 1.79
C PHE A 17 13.65 44.61 2.61
N PHE A 18 13.55 43.33 2.90
CA PHE A 18 14.65 42.57 3.51
C PHE A 18 15.04 41.43 2.57
N PRO A 19 16.36 41.22 2.38
CA PRO A 19 16.84 40.13 1.54
C PRO A 19 16.52 38.79 2.22
N GLY A 20 16.02 37.85 1.42
CA GLY A 20 15.91 36.45 1.80
C GLY A 20 17.29 35.80 1.77
N ALA A 21 17.75 35.30 2.93
CA ALA A 21 19.04 34.62 3.04
C ALA A 21 19.02 33.19 2.42
N GLY A 22 17.82 32.62 2.21
CA GLY A 22 17.61 31.32 1.59
C GLY A 22 16.23 30.75 1.93
N GLY A 23 15.71 29.86 1.09
CA GLY A 23 14.44 29.17 1.31
C GLY A 23 13.31 29.60 0.37
N LEU A 24 12.32 28.71 0.26
CA LEU A 24 11.11 28.91 -0.54
C LEU A 24 10.02 29.56 0.30
N ARG A 25 9.16 30.36 -0.32
CA ARG A 25 8.10 31.09 0.39
C ARG A 25 7.02 30.12 0.87
N GLN A 26 6.78 30.05 2.17
CA GLN A 26 5.62 29.32 2.69
C GLN A 26 4.31 29.98 2.22
N GLY A 27 3.40 29.16 1.68
CA GLY A 27 2.12 29.62 1.13
C GLY A 27 2.17 30.03 -0.36
N ASP A 28 3.33 29.96 -1.01
CA ASP A 28 3.42 30.05 -2.47
C ASP A 28 3.07 28.68 -3.12
N PRO A 29 2.12 28.62 -4.07
CA PRO A 29 1.73 27.37 -4.72
C PRO A 29 2.86 26.66 -5.47
N MET A 30 3.93 27.37 -5.90
CA MET A 30 5.06 26.77 -6.62
C MET A 30 6.10 26.14 -5.69
N SER A 31 6.19 26.64 -4.46
CA SER A 31 7.21 26.22 -3.50
C SER A 31 7.19 24.71 -3.18
N PRO A 32 6.03 24.05 -2.99
CA PRO A 32 5.99 22.60 -2.80
C PRO A 32 6.57 21.80 -3.98
N TYR A 33 6.32 22.21 -5.22
CA TYR A 33 6.83 21.51 -6.41
C TYR A 33 8.35 21.65 -6.54
N LEU A 34 8.87 22.85 -6.30
CA LEU A 34 10.32 23.08 -6.28
C LEU A 34 11.01 22.26 -5.20
N PHE A 35 10.38 22.12 -4.03
CA PHE A 35 10.89 21.26 -2.97
C PHE A 35 10.92 19.79 -3.38
N VAL A 36 9.86 19.28 -4.02
CA VAL A 36 9.83 17.89 -4.54
C VAL A 36 10.96 17.65 -5.55
N LEU A 37 11.24 18.60 -6.44
CA LEU A 37 12.35 18.49 -7.39
C LEU A 37 13.72 18.41 -6.70
N VAL A 38 13.91 19.19 -5.62
CA VAL A 38 15.13 19.12 -4.82
C VAL A 38 15.25 17.77 -4.10
N MET A 39 14.13 17.23 -3.59
CA MET A 39 14.11 15.91 -2.97
C MET A 39 14.32 14.76 -3.96
N GLU A 40 13.95 14.94 -5.24
CA GLU A 40 14.28 13.99 -6.31
C GLU A 40 15.79 13.88 -6.51
N VAL A 41 16.54 14.98 -6.37
CA VAL A 41 18.01 14.96 -6.42
C VAL A 41 18.59 14.12 -5.28
N LEU A 42 18.03 14.19 -4.08
CA LEU A 42 18.44 13.32 -2.96
C LEU A 42 18.21 11.84 -3.30
N GLN A 43 17.03 11.52 -3.85
CA GLN A 43 16.69 10.16 -4.28
C GLN A 43 17.70 9.65 -5.33
N MET A 44 17.99 10.44 -6.36
CA MET A 44 18.95 10.09 -7.41
C MET A 44 20.37 9.90 -6.87
N LEU A 45 20.83 10.80 -5.99
CA LEU A 45 22.16 10.72 -5.38
C LEU A 45 22.32 9.45 -4.55
N LEU A 46 21.34 9.13 -3.71
CA LEU A 46 21.36 7.92 -2.89
C LEU A 46 21.28 6.66 -3.77
N SER A 47 20.44 6.67 -4.81
CA SER A 47 20.39 5.58 -5.79
C SER A 47 21.75 5.33 -6.43
N GLN A 48 22.44 6.38 -6.88
CA GLN A 48 23.78 6.25 -7.48
C GLN A 48 24.79 5.67 -6.49
N LEU A 49 24.83 6.17 -5.25
CA LEU A 49 25.77 5.67 -4.25
C LEU A 49 25.51 4.20 -3.88
N ILE A 50 24.24 3.78 -3.85
CA ILE A 50 23.86 2.39 -3.60
C ILE A 50 24.26 1.48 -4.78
N GLU A 51 24.14 1.94 -6.02
CA GLU A 51 24.54 1.18 -7.21
C GLU A 51 26.06 1.04 -7.33
N GLU A 52 26.82 2.06 -6.92
CA GLU A 52 28.29 2.04 -6.93
C GLU A 52 28.86 1.18 -5.79
N ASP A 53 28.21 1.17 -4.62
CA ASP A 53 28.71 0.47 -3.44
C ASP A 53 28.13 -0.96 -3.32
N SER A 54 28.91 -1.93 -3.81
CA SER A 54 28.57 -3.36 -3.70
C SER A 54 28.39 -3.90 -2.27
N SER A 55 28.82 -3.15 -1.25
CA SER A 55 28.66 -3.55 0.15
C SER A 55 27.32 -3.13 0.75
N PHE A 56 26.54 -2.30 0.05
CA PHE A 56 25.22 -1.88 0.52
C PHE A 56 24.23 -3.04 0.56
N GLY A 57 23.67 -3.28 1.75
CA GLY A 57 22.60 -4.24 1.98
C GLY A 57 21.25 -3.55 2.10
N PHE A 58 20.27 -4.01 1.32
CA PHE A 58 18.88 -3.62 1.53
C PHE A 58 18.30 -4.31 2.77
N HIS A 59 17.30 -3.68 3.40
CA HIS A 59 16.47 -4.38 4.36
C HIS A 59 15.85 -5.63 3.70
N TRP A 60 15.82 -6.77 4.39
CA TRP A 60 15.40 -8.06 3.81
C TRP A 60 13.97 -8.07 3.22
N LYS A 61 13.06 -7.25 3.78
CA LYS A 61 11.71 -7.03 3.22
C LYS A 61 11.64 -5.95 2.13
N CYS A 62 12.76 -5.39 1.70
CA CYS A 62 12.80 -4.35 0.68
C CYS A 62 13.74 -4.65 -0.48
N HIS A 63 14.64 -5.62 -0.32
CA HIS A 63 15.64 -6.05 -1.29
C HIS A 63 15.07 -6.28 -2.71
N GLU A 64 14.01 -7.07 -2.83
CA GLU A 64 13.46 -7.48 -4.13
C GLU A 64 12.87 -6.32 -4.95
N ILE A 65 12.60 -5.18 -4.31
CA ILE A 65 11.98 -4.00 -4.93
C ILE A 65 12.99 -2.86 -5.03
N GLY A 66 14.17 -3.01 -4.41
CA GLY A 66 15.13 -1.91 -4.25
C GLY A 66 14.58 -0.76 -3.41
N LEU A 67 13.65 -1.02 -2.48
CA LEU A 67 13.06 0.04 -1.66
C LEU A 67 14.02 0.44 -0.53
N PHE A 68 14.59 1.64 -0.62
CA PHE A 68 15.48 2.17 0.44
C PHE A 68 14.97 3.48 1.06
N GLN A 69 14.05 4.18 0.40
CA GLN A 69 13.55 5.50 0.82
C GLN A 69 12.03 5.61 0.63
N LEU A 70 11.37 6.21 1.63
CA LEU A 70 10.02 6.75 1.53
C LEU A 70 10.07 8.23 1.93
N CYS A 71 9.52 9.10 1.11
CA CYS A 71 9.55 10.55 1.31
C CYS A 71 8.12 11.11 1.32
N PHE A 72 7.81 11.94 2.30
CA PHE A 72 6.61 12.78 2.29
C PHE A 72 7.00 14.20 2.70
N VAL A 73 7.14 15.08 1.70
CA VAL A 73 7.71 16.42 1.91
C VAL A 73 9.06 16.28 2.62
N ASP A 74 9.22 16.84 3.81
CA ASP A 74 10.45 16.84 4.61
C ASP A 74 10.60 15.60 5.50
N ASP A 75 9.54 14.80 5.67
CA ASP A 75 9.59 13.55 6.43
C ASP A 75 10.19 12.42 5.56
N LEU A 76 11.40 12.01 5.90
CA LEU A 76 12.15 10.93 5.26
C LEU A 76 12.19 9.67 6.13
N LEU A 77 11.91 8.52 5.51
CA LEU A 77 12.13 7.21 6.10
C LEU A 77 13.11 6.44 5.22
N LEU A 78 14.31 6.22 5.74
CA LEU A 78 15.37 5.44 5.09
C LEU A 78 15.43 4.03 5.70
N SER A 79 15.57 3.01 4.86
CA SER A 79 15.68 1.62 5.28
C SER A 79 16.82 0.91 4.58
N CYS A 80 17.73 0.33 5.37
CA CYS A 80 18.83 -0.50 4.91
C CYS A 80 18.96 -1.74 5.80
N ASN A 81 19.92 -2.59 5.47
CA ASN A 81 20.40 -3.62 6.36
C ASN A 81 21.15 -2.99 7.55
N ALA A 82 21.19 -3.70 8.67
CA ALA A 82 21.71 -3.16 9.93
C ALA A 82 23.21 -3.41 10.10
N ASP A 83 23.98 -2.92 9.13
CA ASP A 83 25.43 -3.01 9.04
C ASP A 83 26.05 -1.62 8.84
N GLU A 84 27.31 -1.48 9.23
CA GLU A 84 28.03 -0.21 9.19
C GLU A 84 28.23 0.29 7.75
N ALA A 85 28.48 -0.61 6.80
CA ALA A 85 28.70 -0.25 5.40
C ALA A 85 27.46 0.43 4.79
N SER A 86 26.29 -0.18 4.96
CA SER A 86 25.03 0.38 4.45
C SER A 86 24.68 1.73 5.08
N VAL A 87 24.95 1.89 6.37
CA VAL A 87 24.69 3.14 7.08
C VAL A 87 25.68 4.23 6.66
N LEU A 88 26.94 3.89 6.39
CA LEU A 88 27.95 4.81 5.88
C LEU A 88 27.54 5.40 4.52
N VAL A 89 26.97 4.58 3.62
CA VAL A 89 26.45 5.02 2.32
C VAL A 89 25.38 6.10 2.50
N PHE A 90 24.42 5.89 3.42
CA PHE A 90 23.41 6.91 3.73
C PHE A 90 23.99 8.16 4.37
N GLN A 91 24.94 8.03 5.30
CA GLN A 91 25.60 9.18 5.91
C GLN A 91 26.32 10.03 4.85
N ARG A 92 27.06 9.38 3.94
CA ARG A 92 27.76 10.04 2.83
C ARG A 92 26.78 10.75 1.91
N GLY A 93 25.69 10.08 1.50
CA GLY A 93 24.68 10.69 0.63
C GLY A 93 23.97 11.87 1.27
N LEU A 94 23.64 11.80 2.57
CA LEU A 94 23.06 12.93 3.30
C LEU A 94 24.04 14.10 3.44
N GLN A 95 25.33 13.82 3.68
CA GLN A 95 26.37 14.85 3.77
C GLN A 95 26.58 15.56 2.43
N GLU A 96 26.66 14.78 1.35
CA GLU A 96 26.85 15.32 0.00
C GLU A 96 25.63 16.12 -0.47
N PHE A 97 24.42 15.62 -0.20
CA PHE A 97 23.19 16.39 -0.43
C PHE A 97 23.14 17.67 0.40
N ALA A 98 23.57 17.65 1.66
CA ALA A 98 23.63 18.84 2.50
C ALA A 98 24.62 19.88 1.97
N ASN A 99 25.76 19.43 1.43
CA ASN A 99 26.74 20.32 0.80
C ASN A 99 26.22 20.96 -0.49
N LEU A 100 25.44 20.22 -1.28
CA LEU A 100 24.87 20.70 -2.55
C LEU A 100 23.65 21.60 -2.37
N SER A 101 22.74 21.23 -1.47
CA SER A 101 21.44 21.90 -1.29
C SER A 101 21.45 22.94 -0.17
N GLY A 102 22.37 22.83 0.79
CA GLY A 102 22.35 23.56 2.05
C GLY A 102 21.31 23.05 3.06
N LEU A 103 20.53 22.01 2.73
CA LEU A 103 19.55 21.41 3.62
C LEU A 103 20.21 20.37 4.52
N GLN A 104 20.07 20.53 5.83
CA GLN A 104 20.63 19.60 6.83
C GLN A 104 19.53 18.84 7.55
N ALA A 105 19.76 17.56 7.81
CA ALA A 105 18.90 16.76 8.68
C ALA A 105 18.93 17.33 10.10
N ASN A 106 17.78 17.39 10.76
CA ASN A 106 17.69 17.88 12.12
C ASN A 106 17.98 16.74 13.12
N PRO A 107 19.16 16.69 13.78
CA PRO A 107 19.53 15.58 14.64
C PRO A 107 18.62 15.42 15.86
N ALA A 108 17.90 16.47 16.27
CA ALA A 108 16.95 16.40 17.38
C ALA A 108 15.59 15.78 16.97
N LYS A 109 15.28 15.74 15.67
CA LYS A 109 14.07 15.11 15.12
C LYS A 109 14.35 13.78 14.44
N SER A 110 15.57 13.62 13.91
CA SER A 110 16.02 12.39 13.26
C SER A 110 16.26 11.30 14.30
N GLN A 111 15.72 10.12 14.03
CA GLN A 111 15.77 8.99 14.94
C GLN A 111 16.24 7.73 14.21
N LEU A 112 17.01 6.91 14.92
CA LEU A 112 17.42 5.59 14.44
C LEU A 112 16.53 4.51 15.08
N ILE A 113 15.89 3.70 14.23
CA ILE A 113 15.07 2.57 14.67
C ILE A 113 15.78 1.28 14.26
N LEU A 114 16.21 0.48 15.24
CA LEU A 114 16.88 -0.79 14.99
C LEU A 114 15.92 -1.97 15.15
N SER A 115 16.06 -2.94 14.25
CA SER A 115 15.37 -4.22 14.38
C SER A 115 15.95 -5.04 15.53
N LYS A 116 15.16 -5.91 16.13
CA LYS A 116 15.61 -6.79 17.24
C LYS A 116 16.77 -7.70 16.84
N SER A 117 16.93 -8.00 15.56
CA SER A 117 18.04 -8.81 15.04
C SER A 117 19.37 -8.07 15.00
N ALA A 118 19.37 -6.74 15.14
CA ALA A 118 20.54 -5.89 14.96
C ALA A 118 21.26 -5.49 16.26
N HIS A 119 20.97 -6.16 17.38
CA HIS A 119 21.48 -5.72 18.70
C HIS A 119 23.01 -5.70 18.80
N GLY A 120 23.73 -6.55 18.06
CA GLY A 120 25.19 -6.64 18.12
C GLY A 120 25.94 -5.39 17.65
N ASN A 121 25.39 -4.65 16.69
CA ASN A 121 26.06 -3.50 16.07
C ASN A 121 25.50 -2.15 16.55
N ARG A 122 24.66 -2.16 17.58
CA ARG A 122 23.89 -0.99 18.03
C ARG A 122 24.76 0.23 18.31
N GLU A 123 25.82 0.06 19.10
CA GLU A 123 26.66 1.17 19.56
C GLU A 123 27.45 1.80 18.41
N ALA A 124 27.99 0.98 17.51
CA ALA A 124 28.70 1.43 16.32
C ALA A 124 27.79 2.26 15.41
N LEU A 125 26.58 1.78 15.14
CA LEU A 125 25.61 2.50 14.29
C LEU A 125 25.15 3.83 14.88
N LEU A 126 24.99 3.90 16.21
CA LEU A 126 24.63 5.15 16.89
C LEU A 126 25.75 6.18 16.86
N GLN A 127 27.00 5.74 17.01
CA GLN A 127 28.16 6.62 16.89
C GLN A 127 28.35 7.15 15.47
N LEU A 128 28.09 6.32 14.45
CA LEU A 128 28.21 6.72 13.04
C LEU A 128 27.20 7.82 12.66
N LEU A 129 25.91 7.60 12.94
CA LEU A 129 24.86 8.55 12.53
C LEU A 129 24.70 9.75 13.46
N GLY A 130 25.07 9.62 14.74
CA GLY A 130 24.87 10.67 15.75
C GLY A 130 23.40 10.97 16.08
N PHE A 131 22.47 10.10 15.68
CA PHE A 131 21.04 10.24 15.98
C PHE A 131 20.66 9.54 17.27
N GLN A 132 19.58 10.00 17.90
CA GLN A 132 19.01 9.31 19.05
C GLN A 132 18.30 8.03 18.60
N GLN A 133 18.47 6.95 19.35
CA GLN A 133 17.70 5.73 19.11
C GLN A 133 16.27 5.91 19.60
N ASP A 134 15.30 5.48 18.80
CA ASP A 134 13.93 5.31 19.23
C ASP A 134 13.45 3.86 19.04
N LEU A 135 12.34 3.51 19.68
CA LEU A 135 11.70 2.21 19.64
C LEU A 135 10.28 2.35 19.10
N LEU A 136 9.86 1.40 18.26
CA LEU A 136 8.48 1.37 17.79
C LEU A 136 7.52 1.16 18.98
N PRO A 137 6.38 1.88 19.02
CA PRO A 137 5.82 2.71 17.95
C PRO A 137 6.29 4.18 17.95
N VAL A 138 6.80 4.64 16.81
CA VAL A 138 7.26 6.03 16.59
C VAL A 138 6.20 6.83 15.81
N GLN A 139 6.07 8.13 16.04
CA GLN A 139 5.12 8.97 15.26
C GLN A 139 5.68 9.30 13.88
N TYR A 140 4.90 9.03 12.83
CA TYR A 140 5.19 9.39 11.45
C TYR A 140 3.92 9.96 10.82
N LEU A 141 4.01 11.16 10.23
CA LEU A 141 2.85 11.88 9.67
C LEU A 141 1.68 12.07 10.66
N GLY A 142 2.02 12.24 11.95
CA GLY A 142 1.04 12.39 13.02
C GLY A 142 0.33 11.09 13.44
N LEU A 143 0.75 9.94 12.91
CA LEU A 143 0.25 8.61 13.28
C LEU A 143 1.36 7.73 13.86
N PRO A 144 1.09 6.96 14.92
CA PRO A 144 2.07 6.00 15.40
C PRO A 144 2.26 4.86 14.39
N LEU A 145 3.52 4.55 14.06
CA LEU A 145 3.94 3.38 13.30
C LEU A 145 3.82 2.15 14.19
N ILE A 146 2.67 1.49 14.14
CA ILE A 146 2.37 0.34 14.99
C ILE A 146 2.54 -0.96 14.21
N LEU A 147 3.28 -1.91 14.80
CA LEU A 147 3.45 -3.28 14.29
C LEU A 147 2.34 -4.25 14.71
N SER A 148 1.40 -3.78 15.54
CA SER A 148 0.30 -4.57 16.10
C SER A 148 -1.08 -4.01 15.73
N GLN A 149 -2.14 -4.57 16.32
CA GLN A 149 -3.48 -4.03 16.19
C GLN A 149 -3.56 -2.60 16.73
N LEU A 150 -4.14 -1.70 15.94
CA LEU A 150 -4.43 -0.33 16.35
C LEU A 150 -5.34 -0.35 17.59
N LYS A 151 -4.88 0.23 18.70
CA LYS A 151 -5.68 0.41 19.91
C LYS A 151 -6.21 1.84 19.98
N ILE A 152 -7.34 2.04 20.66
CA ILE A 152 -7.93 3.37 20.91
C ILE A 152 -6.90 4.30 21.59
N SER A 153 -6.10 3.76 22.51
CA SER A 153 -5.04 4.52 23.18
C SER A 153 -4.01 5.11 22.23
N ASN A 154 -3.75 4.47 21.08
CA ASN A 154 -2.83 5.00 20.08
C ASN A 154 -3.42 6.19 19.31
N CYS A 155 -4.75 6.25 19.23
CA CYS A 155 -5.48 7.33 18.58
C CYS A 155 -5.78 8.49 19.53
N GLN A 156 -5.47 8.36 20.82
CA GLN A 156 -5.72 9.40 21.83
C GLN A 156 -5.15 10.77 21.45
N PRO A 157 -3.95 10.91 20.87
CA PRO A 157 -3.45 12.22 20.43
C PRO A 157 -4.33 12.87 19.35
N LEU A 158 -4.91 12.07 18.46
CA LEU A 158 -5.84 12.55 17.44
C LEU A 158 -7.18 12.95 18.07
N LEU A 159 -7.71 12.11 18.98
CA LEU A 159 -8.93 12.40 19.72
C LEU A 159 -8.79 13.69 20.55
N CYS A 160 -7.67 13.88 21.24
CA CYS A 160 -7.40 15.13 21.95
C CYS A 160 -7.32 16.35 21.01
N LYS A 161 -6.80 16.20 19.78
CA LYS A 161 -6.77 17.28 18.79
C LYS A 161 -8.18 17.62 18.28
N THR A 162 -9.01 16.60 18.03
CA THR A 162 -10.41 16.81 17.65
C THR A 162 -11.20 17.47 18.78
N ASP A 163 -11.05 16.99 20.01
CA ASP A 163 -11.72 17.57 21.18
C ASP A 163 -11.33 19.02 21.39
N LYS A 164 -10.04 19.37 21.27
CA LYS A 164 -9.58 20.77 21.36
C LYS A 164 -10.20 21.66 20.29
N ARG A 165 -10.35 21.15 19.05
CA ARG A 165 -10.99 21.91 17.97
C ARG A 165 -12.48 22.09 18.21
N LEU A 166 -13.16 21.04 18.67
CA LEU A 166 -14.60 21.09 18.98
C LEU A 166 -14.88 22.03 20.15
N LYS A 167 -14.12 21.93 21.25
CA LYS A 167 -14.22 22.85 22.40
C LYS A 167 -13.89 24.29 22.03
N GLY A 168 -12.96 24.51 21.09
CA GLY A 168 -12.66 25.84 20.57
C GLY A 168 -13.83 26.51 19.85
N TRP A 169 -14.88 25.76 19.50
CA TRP A 169 -16.10 26.27 18.88
C TRP A 169 -17.28 26.35 19.85
N GLU A 170 -17.16 25.75 21.04
CA GLU A 170 -18.14 25.93 22.11
C GLU A 170 -18.12 27.39 22.56
N GLY A 171 -19.14 28.17 22.15
CA GLY A 171 -19.28 29.59 22.47
C GLY A 171 -19.17 30.53 21.28
N VAL A 172 -18.79 30.05 20.08
CA VAL A 172 -18.97 30.83 18.85
C VAL A 172 -20.44 30.70 18.45
N GLY A 173 -21.17 31.83 18.35
CA GLY A 173 -22.58 31.88 17.96
C GLY A 173 -22.79 31.48 16.50
N LEU A 174 -22.58 30.21 16.18
CA LEU A 174 -22.66 29.65 14.84
C LEU A 174 -24.11 29.24 14.52
N PRO A 175 -24.62 29.58 13.32
CA PRO A 175 -25.87 29.01 12.82
C PRO A 175 -25.80 27.49 12.77
N PHE A 176 -26.92 26.81 12.94
CA PHE A 176 -27.00 25.34 12.94
C PHE A 176 -26.30 24.70 11.72
N ALA A 177 -26.52 25.24 10.52
CA ALA A 177 -25.87 24.77 9.29
C ALA A 177 -24.34 24.94 9.32
N GLY A 178 -23.84 26.02 9.90
CA GLY A 178 -22.40 26.27 10.07
C GLY A 178 -21.76 25.30 11.05
N SER A 179 -22.40 25.10 12.22
CA SER A 179 -21.97 24.11 13.21
C SER A 179 -21.97 22.69 12.64
N LEU A 180 -23.01 22.32 11.90
CA LEU A 180 -23.11 21.01 11.25
C LEU A 180 -22.01 20.81 10.20
N GLN A 181 -21.73 21.82 9.37
CA GLN A 181 -20.70 21.74 8.35
C GLN A 181 -19.30 21.63 8.98
N LEU A 182 -19.06 22.34 10.07
CA LEU A 182 -17.82 22.26 10.84
C LEU A 182 -17.63 20.88 11.47
N ILE A 183 -18.67 20.33 12.11
CA ILE A 183 -18.67 18.98 12.67
C ILE A 183 -18.41 17.95 11.56
N LYS A 184 -19.11 18.05 10.43
CA LYS A 184 -18.86 17.21 9.24
C LYS A 184 -17.41 17.29 8.79
N SER A 185 -16.85 18.49 8.68
CA SER A 185 -15.46 18.68 8.21
C SER A 185 -14.42 18.06 9.13
N VAL A 186 -14.64 18.10 10.46
CA VAL A 186 -13.70 17.55 11.45
C VAL A 186 -13.86 16.03 11.57
N ILE A 187 -15.08 15.53 11.66
CA ILE A 187 -15.34 14.08 11.77
C ILE A 187 -14.86 13.36 10.50
N MET A 188 -15.08 13.95 9.31
CA MET A 188 -14.58 13.37 8.06
C MET A 188 -13.05 13.43 7.92
N ALA A 189 -12.40 14.41 8.56
CA ALA A 189 -10.95 14.56 8.52
C ALA A 189 -10.22 13.63 9.51
N PHE A 190 -10.87 13.18 10.58
CA PHE A 190 -10.26 12.39 11.65
C PHE A 190 -11.05 11.10 11.92
N HIS A 191 -10.64 10.01 11.29
CA HIS A 191 -11.28 8.68 11.43
C HIS A 191 -10.81 7.94 12.69
N VAL A 192 -11.40 8.24 13.85
CA VAL A 192 -11.24 7.42 15.06
C VAL A 192 -12.55 7.42 15.84
N ASN A 193 -13.18 6.24 15.97
CA ASN A 193 -14.32 6.06 16.86
C ASN A 193 -13.83 5.98 18.31
N SER A 194 -14.33 6.85 19.18
CA SER A 194 -14.20 6.72 20.64
C SER A 194 -15.55 6.36 21.24
N ASP A 195 -15.65 5.19 21.88
CA ASP A 195 -16.90 4.66 22.46
C ASP A 195 -17.27 5.26 23.83
N THR A 196 -16.74 6.42 24.21
CA THR A 196 -16.95 6.99 25.55
C THR A 196 -17.77 8.26 25.49
N GLY A 197 -19.09 8.11 25.31
CA GLY A 197 -20.06 9.19 25.45
C GLY A 197 -21.50 8.69 25.31
N TYR A 198 -22.38 9.11 26.22
CA TYR A 198 -23.83 8.91 26.08
C TYR A 198 -24.35 9.85 24.98
N ALA A 199 -24.39 9.37 23.73
CA ALA A 199 -25.04 10.10 22.64
C ALA A 199 -26.57 9.95 22.77
N LYS A 200 -27.29 11.08 22.78
CA LYS A 200 -28.77 11.10 22.86
C LYS A 200 -29.46 10.57 21.59
N VAL A 201 -28.72 10.49 20.49
CA VAL A 201 -29.20 10.05 19.18
C VAL A 201 -28.28 8.95 18.69
N ALA A 202 -28.86 7.88 18.14
CA ALA A 202 -28.09 6.75 17.65
C ALA A 202 -27.31 7.14 16.38
N TRP A 203 -26.06 6.65 16.24
CA TRP A 203 -25.14 7.05 15.17
C TRP A 203 -25.69 6.78 13.76
N ASN A 204 -26.42 5.68 13.59
CA ASN A 204 -27.14 5.35 12.37
C ASN A 204 -28.19 6.41 11.97
N GLN A 205 -28.91 7.00 12.93
CA GLN A 205 -29.86 8.10 12.65
C GLN A 205 -29.13 9.40 12.28
N VAL A 206 -27.98 9.65 12.88
CA VAL A 206 -27.11 10.78 12.50
C VAL A 206 -26.61 10.63 11.06
N CYS A 207 -26.30 9.41 10.64
CA CYS A 207 -25.77 9.12 9.31
C CYS A 207 -26.83 9.07 8.19
N SER A 208 -28.11 9.02 8.53
CA SER A 208 -29.19 9.02 7.52
C SER A 208 -29.16 10.30 6.65
N PRO A 209 -29.64 10.22 5.39
CA PRO A 209 -29.82 11.38 4.53
C PRO A 209 -30.64 12.49 5.19
N LEU A 210 -30.43 13.74 4.75
CA LEU A 210 -31.19 14.90 5.24
C LEU A 210 -32.71 14.71 5.01
N ASP A 211 -33.07 14.07 3.89
CA ASP A 211 -34.46 13.81 3.50
C ASP A 211 -35.16 12.79 4.42
N GLU A 212 -34.40 11.95 5.11
CA GLU A 212 -34.89 10.96 6.09
C GLU A 212 -34.80 11.48 7.53
N GLY A 213 -34.52 12.78 7.72
CA GLY A 213 -34.39 13.41 9.03
C GLY A 213 -33.04 13.19 9.72
N GLY A 214 -32.04 12.67 9.01
CA GLY A 214 -30.67 12.53 9.50
C GLY A 214 -29.81 13.76 9.24
N LEU A 215 -28.53 13.70 9.66
CA LEU A 215 -27.58 14.81 9.46
C LEU A 215 -26.79 14.67 8.16
N GLY A 216 -26.95 13.60 7.38
CA GLY A 216 -26.23 13.36 6.13
C GLY A 216 -24.72 13.21 6.33
N ILE A 217 -24.29 12.71 7.49
CA ILE A 217 -22.88 12.40 7.79
C ILE A 217 -22.62 10.99 7.27
N ARG A 218 -21.55 10.79 6.49
CA ARG A 218 -21.21 9.43 6.03
C ARG A 218 -20.84 8.56 7.22
N ASP A 219 -21.37 7.35 7.25
CA ASP A 219 -21.00 6.38 8.26
C ASP A 219 -19.49 6.06 8.16
N VAL A 220 -18.82 6.23 9.29
CA VAL A 220 -17.38 6.01 9.44
C VAL A 220 -17.02 4.54 9.20
N GLN A 221 -17.88 3.61 9.63
CA GLN A 221 -17.62 2.19 9.40
C GLN A 221 -17.69 1.88 7.91
N ALA A 222 -18.75 2.32 7.23
CA ALA A 222 -18.91 2.17 5.78
C ALA A 222 -17.74 2.81 5.00
N LEU A 223 -17.29 4.00 5.39
CA LEU A 223 -16.16 4.68 4.75
C LEU A 223 -14.84 3.92 4.95
N ASN A 224 -14.58 3.39 6.15
CA ASN A 224 -13.40 2.56 6.39
C ASN A 224 -13.44 1.27 5.55
N TYR A 225 -14.58 0.59 5.47
CA TYR A 225 -14.76 -0.58 4.61
C TYR A 225 -14.53 -0.24 3.13
N ALA A 226 -15.02 0.92 2.66
CA ALA A 226 -14.82 1.38 1.29
C ALA A 226 -13.33 1.66 0.99
N LEU A 227 -12.62 2.36 1.89
CA LEU A 227 -11.19 2.65 1.74
C LEU A 227 -10.34 1.38 1.74
N MET A 228 -10.59 0.47 2.69
CA MET A 228 -9.93 -0.83 2.72
C MET A 228 -10.21 -1.65 1.46
N SER A 229 -11.45 -1.64 0.98
CA SER A 229 -11.85 -2.32 -0.27
C SER A 229 -11.12 -1.73 -1.48
N LYS A 230 -10.94 -0.40 -1.54
CA LYS A 230 -10.15 0.27 -2.58
C LYS A 230 -8.69 -0.19 -2.58
N HIS A 231 -8.08 -0.34 -1.40
CA HIS A 231 -6.71 -0.88 -1.28
C HIS A 231 -6.62 -2.34 -1.75
N LEU A 232 -7.56 -3.19 -1.32
CA LEU A 232 -7.60 -4.59 -1.77
C LEU A 232 -7.84 -4.69 -3.28
N TRP A 233 -8.72 -3.85 -3.83
CA TRP A 233 -8.97 -3.75 -5.26
C TRP A 233 -7.70 -3.38 -6.04
N ALA A 234 -6.92 -2.41 -5.56
CA ALA A 234 -5.64 -2.04 -6.18
C ALA A 234 -4.67 -3.23 -6.27
N VAL A 235 -4.65 -4.09 -5.23
CA VAL A 235 -3.87 -5.33 -5.21
C VAL A 235 -4.40 -6.36 -6.20
N ILE A 236 -5.73 -6.55 -6.26
CA ILE A 236 -6.39 -7.52 -7.15
C ILE A 236 -6.19 -7.14 -8.62
N SER A 237 -6.48 -5.89 -8.99
CA SER A 237 -6.41 -5.41 -10.38
C SER A 237 -5.00 -5.31 -10.94
N ASN A 238 -3.98 -5.62 -10.14
CA ASN A 238 -2.57 -5.49 -10.53
C ASN A 238 -2.23 -4.14 -11.17
N ARG A 239 -2.87 -3.06 -10.69
CA ARG A 239 -2.50 -1.72 -11.15
C ARG A 239 -1.18 -1.40 -10.46
N ASN A 240 -0.05 -1.56 -11.15
CA ASN A 240 1.33 -1.26 -10.71
C ASN A 240 1.57 0.19 -10.25
N SER A 241 0.51 0.95 -9.99
CA SER A 241 0.48 2.35 -9.62
C SER A 241 1.09 2.71 -8.26
N SER A 242 1.27 1.76 -7.32
CA SER A 242 1.83 2.10 -6.00
C SER A 242 2.89 1.11 -5.53
N ILE A 243 3.91 1.66 -4.86
CA ILE A 243 5.00 0.90 -4.25
C ILE A 243 4.49 -0.11 -3.20
N TRP A 244 3.41 0.25 -2.51
CA TRP A 244 2.74 -0.63 -1.55
C TRP A 244 2.15 -1.88 -2.23
N VAL A 245 1.49 -1.72 -3.39
CA VAL A 245 0.96 -2.87 -4.14
C VAL A 245 2.10 -3.77 -4.63
N GLN A 246 3.18 -3.18 -5.17
CA GLN A 246 4.36 -3.94 -5.59
C GLN A 246 4.96 -4.73 -4.42
N TRP A 247 5.06 -4.09 -3.25
CA TRP A 247 5.57 -4.72 -2.02
C TRP A 247 4.72 -5.85 -1.49
N VAL A 248 3.41 -5.64 -1.39
CA VAL A 248 2.48 -6.70 -0.99
C VAL A 248 2.54 -7.87 -1.97
N ARG A 249 2.64 -7.59 -3.28
CA ARG A 249 2.71 -8.65 -4.28
C ARG A 249 3.99 -9.47 -4.14
N GLN A 250 5.14 -8.82 -4.02
CA GLN A 250 6.42 -9.51 -3.94
C GLN A 250 6.55 -10.36 -2.66
N TYR A 251 6.14 -9.82 -1.50
CA TYR A 251 6.40 -10.49 -0.23
C TYR A 251 5.25 -11.37 0.27
N TYR A 252 3.98 -10.97 0.06
CA TYR A 252 2.82 -11.69 0.62
C TYR A 252 2.10 -12.58 -0.39
N ILE A 253 1.99 -12.14 -1.65
CA ILE A 253 1.26 -12.88 -2.69
C ILE A 253 2.19 -13.82 -3.45
N ARG A 254 3.40 -13.35 -3.79
CA ARG A 254 4.40 -14.03 -4.63
C ARG A 254 3.75 -14.51 -5.94
N HIS A 255 3.71 -15.82 -6.15
CA HIS A 255 3.14 -16.46 -7.34
C HIS A 255 1.68 -16.93 -7.14
N LYS A 256 1.06 -16.62 -6.00
CA LYS A 256 -0.32 -17.01 -5.71
C LYS A 256 -1.30 -15.97 -6.23
N ILE A 257 -2.56 -16.35 -6.38
CA ILE A 257 -3.64 -15.38 -6.53
C ILE A 257 -4.05 -14.87 -5.14
N VAL A 258 -4.56 -13.64 -5.10
CA VAL A 258 -5.00 -13.01 -3.84
C VAL A 258 -5.91 -13.95 -3.06
N TRP A 259 -6.87 -14.62 -3.69
CA TRP A 259 -7.84 -15.50 -3.03
C TRP A 259 -7.22 -16.67 -2.26
N MET A 260 -6.10 -17.21 -2.74
CA MET A 260 -5.43 -18.39 -2.17
C MET A 260 -4.36 -18.04 -1.13
N VAL A 261 -4.07 -16.76 -0.91
CA VAL A 261 -3.08 -16.34 0.09
C VAL A 261 -3.65 -16.57 1.49
N ASN A 262 -2.88 -17.25 2.34
CA ASN A 262 -3.30 -17.58 3.70
C ASN A 262 -3.59 -16.30 4.53
N ALA A 263 -4.77 -16.24 5.13
CA ALA A 263 -5.20 -15.14 5.98
C ALA A 263 -4.50 -15.07 7.34
N ASN A 264 -3.75 -16.11 7.73
CA ASN A 264 -3.03 -16.17 9.01
C ASN A 264 -1.68 -15.45 9.00
N ALA A 265 -1.29 -14.78 7.91
CA ALA A 265 0.04 -14.18 7.77
C ALA A 265 0.24 -12.89 8.63
N ASP A 266 1.41 -12.84 9.26
CA ASP A 266 2.21 -11.81 9.95
C ASP A 266 1.60 -10.52 10.52
N PHE A 267 0.86 -9.69 9.75
CA PHE A 267 0.52 -8.32 10.19
C PHE A 267 -0.99 -8.05 10.18
N TRP A 268 -1.48 -7.41 11.26
CA TRP A 268 -2.91 -7.22 11.52
C TRP A 268 -3.68 -6.56 10.36
N CYS A 269 -3.12 -5.50 9.76
CA CYS A 269 -3.79 -4.81 8.64
C CYS A 269 -4.01 -5.73 7.44
N TRP A 270 -3.04 -6.59 7.13
CA TRP A 270 -3.16 -7.53 6.02
C TRP A 270 -4.31 -8.51 6.27
N ARG A 271 -4.38 -9.12 7.45
CA ARG A 271 -5.47 -10.03 7.81
C ARG A 271 -6.85 -9.37 7.69
N LYS A 272 -6.96 -8.10 8.13
CA LYS A 272 -8.20 -7.32 8.00
C LYS A 272 -8.56 -7.00 6.55
N LEU A 273 -7.57 -6.69 5.70
CA LEU A 273 -7.81 -6.57 4.27
C LEU A 273 -8.30 -7.89 3.68
N LEU A 274 -7.72 -9.03 4.05
CA LEU A 274 -8.12 -10.32 3.49
C LEU A 274 -9.53 -10.77 3.90
N GLN A 275 -10.06 -10.30 5.02
CA GLN A 275 -11.46 -10.54 5.41
C GLN A 275 -12.45 -9.95 4.39
N LEU A 276 -12.06 -8.88 3.66
CA LEU A 276 -12.90 -8.27 2.64
C LEU A 276 -13.01 -9.07 1.34
N ARG A 277 -12.22 -10.14 1.19
CA ARG A 277 -12.26 -10.99 0.01
C ARG A 277 -13.65 -11.54 -0.26
N VAL A 278 -14.38 -11.97 0.77
CA VAL A 278 -15.71 -12.57 0.61
C VAL A 278 -16.68 -11.61 -0.09
N ILE A 279 -16.58 -10.32 0.23
CA ILE A 279 -17.42 -9.27 -0.36
C ILE A 279 -16.99 -9.02 -1.81
N LEU A 280 -15.70 -8.78 -2.04
CA LEU A 280 -15.17 -8.45 -3.35
C LEU A 280 -15.18 -9.62 -4.34
N GLN A 281 -15.09 -10.86 -3.88
CA GLN A 281 -15.10 -12.05 -4.73
C GLN A 281 -16.38 -12.14 -5.56
N SER A 282 -17.51 -11.69 -5.01
CA SER A 282 -18.79 -11.64 -5.73
C SER A 282 -18.84 -10.56 -6.83
N GLN A 283 -17.92 -9.59 -6.80
CA GLN A 283 -17.91 -8.38 -7.64
C GLN A 283 -16.71 -8.34 -8.60
N VAL A 284 -15.80 -9.30 -8.52
CA VAL A 284 -14.59 -9.36 -9.36
C VAL A 284 -14.83 -10.36 -10.48
N GLU A 285 -14.79 -9.88 -11.71
CA GLU A 285 -14.75 -10.74 -12.90
C GLU A 285 -13.34 -10.71 -13.50
N TYR A 286 -12.86 -11.88 -13.91
CA TYR A 286 -11.58 -12.02 -14.58
C TYR A 286 -11.76 -11.97 -16.09
N ARG A 287 -11.02 -11.09 -16.76
CA ARG A 287 -10.82 -11.18 -18.20
C ARG A 287 -9.66 -12.13 -18.49
N ILE A 288 -9.90 -13.12 -19.35
CA ILE A 288 -8.87 -14.06 -19.78
C ILE A 288 -7.80 -13.25 -20.52
N GLY A 289 -6.61 -13.19 -19.92
CA GLY A 289 -5.43 -12.55 -20.49
C GLY A 289 -4.46 -13.56 -21.10
N ASP A 290 -3.26 -13.11 -21.44
CA ASP A 290 -2.15 -14.00 -21.77
C ASP A 290 -1.77 -14.86 -20.56
N GLY A 291 -1.30 -16.10 -20.80
CA GLY A 291 -0.95 -17.07 -19.75
C GLY A 291 0.17 -16.63 -18.79
N VAL A 292 0.70 -15.41 -18.94
CA VAL A 292 1.70 -14.77 -18.08
C VAL A 292 1.03 -14.03 -16.92
N THR A 293 -0.08 -13.34 -17.19
CA THR A 293 -0.82 -12.56 -16.18
C THR A 293 -2.03 -13.30 -15.62
N PHE A 294 -2.57 -14.26 -16.38
CA PHE A 294 -3.74 -15.03 -16.04
C PHE A 294 -3.44 -16.53 -16.09
N SER A 295 -3.32 -17.16 -14.92
CA SER A 295 -3.31 -18.62 -14.85
C SER A 295 -4.75 -19.11 -14.81
N ILE A 296 -5.22 -19.70 -15.90
CA ILE A 296 -6.58 -20.24 -15.99
C ILE A 296 -6.86 -21.22 -14.85
N TRP A 297 -5.90 -22.08 -14.50
CA TRP A 297 -6.05 -23.09 -13.46
C TRP A 297 -6.15 -22.48 -12.07
N LEU A 298 -5.28 -21.54 -11.67
CA LEU A 298 -5.43 -20.89 -10.36
C LEU A 298 -6.70 -20.03 -10.30
N SER A 299 -6.98 -19.27 -11.36
CA SER A 299 -8.05 -18.27 -11.37
C SER A 299 -9.45 -18.86 -11.48
N THR A 300 -9.58 -20.16 -11.75
CA THR A 300 -10.86 -20.90 -11.86
C THR A 300 -11.11 -21.92 -10.74
N MET A 301 -10.14 -22.14 -9.86
CA MET A 301 -10.23 -23.15 -8.79
C MET A 301 -11.22 -22.78 -7.66
N ASP A 302 -11.61 -21.51 -7.56
CA ASP A 302 -12.80 -21.10 -6.81
C ASP A 302 -13.85 -20.58 -7.80
N LYS A 303 -14.83 -21.42 -8.16
CA LYS A 303 -16.05 -20.99 -8.88
C LYS A 303 -16.65 -19.82 -8.09
N PRO A 304 -16.82 -18.62 -8.67
CA PRO A 304 -17.87 -18.46 -9.68
C PRO A 304 -17.51 -17.50 -10.83
N ARG A 305 -18.21 -17.67 -11.96
CA ARG A 305 -18.40 -16.66 -13.03
C ARG A 305 -17.17 -16.30 -13.88
N LEU A 306 -16.79 -17.24 -14.73
CA LEU A 306 -16.59 -16.89 -16.14
C LEU A 306 -17.98 -16.63 -16.72
N SER A 307 -18.57 -15.46 -16.48
CA SER A 307 -19.82 -15.05 -17.13
C SER A 307 -19.50 -14.59 -18.55
N HIS A 308 -20.15 -15.25 -19.52
CA HIS A 308 -20.53 -14.74 -20.84
C HIS A 308 -19.74 -13.53 -21.35
N LEU A 309 -18.63 -13.80 -22.05
CA LEU A 309 -18.30 -12.95 -23.19
C LEU A 309 -19.37 -13.25 -24.24
N ASP A 310 -20.09 -12.24 -24.73
CA ASP A 310 -21.01 -12.33 -25.88
C ASP A 310 -20.26 -12.63 -27.21
N GLY A 311 -19.13 -13.34 -27.14
CA GLY A 311 -18.31 -13.78 -28.24
C GLY A 311 -18.06 -15.28 -28.12
N GLY A 312 -18.15 -15.98 -29.24
CA GLY A 312 -17.80 -17.39 -29.32
C GLY A 312 -16.38 -17.67 -28.84
N CYS A 313 -16.13 -18.92 -28.47
CA CYS A 313 -14.84 -19.44 -28.04
C CYS A 313 -13.69 -18.96 -28.94
N SER A 314 -12.75 -18.23 -28.35
CA SER A 314 -11.58 -17.69 -29.05
C SER A 314 -10.63 -18.77 -29.60
N LEU A 315 -10.74 -20.01 -29.13
CA LEU A 315 -9.88 -21.14 -29.49
C LEU A 315 -10.47 -22.08 -30.55
N CYS A 316 -11.78 -22.02 -30.81
CA CYS A 316 -12.40 -22.84 -31.84
C CYS A 316 -13.43 -22.08 -32.66
N THR A 317 -13.56 -22.46 -33.93
CA THR A 317 -14.48 -21.83 -34.87
C THR A 317 -15.94 -22.26 -34.67
N ASP A 318 -16.25 -22.98 -33.60
CA ASP A 318 -17.54 -23.66 -33.40
C ASP A 318 -18.65 -22.71 -32.89
N GLY A 319 -18.35 -21.42 -32.70
CA GLY A 319 -19.31 -20.39 -32.27
C GLY A 319 -19.93 -20.62 -30.89
N GLN A 320 -19.40 -21.57 -30.12
CA GLN A 320 -19.91 -21.91 -28.79
C GLN A 320 -19.49 -20.87 -27.77
N VAL A 321 -20.37 -20.57 -26.82
CA VAL A 321 -20.08 -19.60 -25.75
C VAL A 321 -18.87 -20.05 -24.93
N GLU A 322 -17.92 -19.14 -24.74
CA GLU A 322 -16.70 -19.39 -23.99
C GLU A 322 -17.02 -19.61 -22.50
N SER A 323 -17.05 -20.87 -22.09
CA SER A 323 -17.31 -21.30 -20.70
C SER A 323 -16.21 -22.24 -20.24
N HIS A 324 -15.98 -22.35 -18.92
CA HIS A 324 -15.05 -23.33 -18.36
C HIS A 324 -15.35 -24.74 -18.90
N SER A 325 -16.63 -25.11 -18.95
CA SER A 325 -17.02 -26.42 -19.44
C SER A 325 -16.66 -26.60 -20.92
N HIS A 326 -16.86 -25.56 -21.73
CA HIS A 326 -16.47 -25.61 -23.13
C HIS A 326 -14.95 -25.64 -23.30
N LEU A 327 -14.20 -24.69 -22.72
CA LEU A 327 -12.75 -24.60 -22.85
C LEU A 327 -12.01 -25.88 -22.43
N PHE A 328 -12.45 -26.57 -21.38
CA PHE A 328 -11.74 -27.77 -20.87
C PHE A 328 -12.31 -29.10 -21.35
N PHE A 329 -13.60 -29.17 -21.64
CA PHE A 329 -14.25 -30.44 -21.98
C PHE A 329 -14.76 -30.52 -23.41
N ASN A 330 -15.23 -29.43 -24.02
CA ASN A 330 -15.93 -29.50 -25.31
C ASN A 330 -15.18 -28.83 -26.47
N CYS A 331 -14.20 -27.96 -26.20
CA CYS A 331 -13.42 -27.26 -27.21
C CYS A 331 -12.46 -28.22 -27.90
N ARG A 332 -12.61 -28.35 -29.22
CA ARG A 332 -11.81 -29.26 -30.05
C ARG A 332 -10.31 -28.94 -29.98
N HIS A 333 -9.95 -27.65 -30.01
CA HIS A 333 -8.55 -27.23 -29.99
C HIS A 333 -7.89 -27.54 -28.64
N SER A 334 -8.56 -27.25 -27.53
CA SER A 334 -8.08 -27.56 -26.18
C SER A 334 -7.86 -29.07 -25.96
N ARG A 335 -8.79 -29.92 -26.42
CA ARG A 335 -8.61 -31.38 -26.40
C ARG A 335 -7.37 -31.82 -27.17
N HIS A 336 -7.11 -31.20 -28.33
CA HIS A 336 -5.93 -31.51 -29.14
C HIS A 336 -4.64 -31.12 -28.43
N CYS A 337 -4.56 -29.91 -27.86
CA CYS A 337 -3.41 -29.45 -27.08
C CYS A 337 -3.12 -30.38 -25.89
N ILE A 338 -4.14 -30.75 -25.12
CA ILE A 338 -3.97 -31.64 -23.97
C ILE A 338 -3.57 -33.06 -24.42
N ALA A 339 -4.06 -33.55 -25.55
CA ALA A 339 -3.63 -34.85 -26.10
C ALA A 339 -2.14 -34.85 -26.49
N ILE A 340 -1.63 -33.74 -27.04
CA ILE A 340 -0.20 -33.58 -27.33
C ILE A 340 0.62 -33.58 -26.03
N ILE A 341 0.17 -32.82 -25.03
CA ILE A 341 0.81 -32.78 -23.70
C ILE A 341 0.84 -34.18 -23.07
N ARG A 342 -0.26 -34.95 -23.18
CA ARG A 342 -0.30 -36.35 -22.69
C ARG A 342 0.73 -37.24 -23.37
N ARG A 343 0.90 -37.11 -24.69
CA ARG A 343 1.92 -37.86 -25.43
C ARG A 343 3.33 -37.48 -25.01
N GLN A 344 3.59 -36.20 -24.74
CA GLN A 344 4.91 -35.71 -24.35
C GLN A 344 5.29 -36.09 -22.92
N LEU A 345 4.34 -36.10 -21.98
CA LEU A 345 4.61 -36.34 -20.56
C LEU A 345 4.80 -37.83 -20.19
N GLN A 346 4.58 -38.78 -21.11
CA GLN A 346 4.71 -40.24 -20.93
C GLN A 346 4.16 -40.78 -19.60
N PHE A 347 3.13 -40.13 -19.05
CA PHE A 347 2.53 -40.47 -17.77
C PHE A 347 1.30 -41.37 -17.99
N PRO A 348 1.07 -42.42 -17.17
CA PRO A 348 -0.12 -43.26 -17.30
C PRO A 348 -1.37 -42.50 -16.78
N TRP A 349 -2.13 -41.92 -17.70
CA TRP A 349 -3.40 -41.25 -17.41
C TRP A 349 -4.54 -42.29 -17.32
N PRO A 350 -5.50 -42.13 -16.41
CA PRO A 350 -6.77 -42.85 -16.46
C PRO A 350 -7.44 -42.74 -17.86
N ASN A 351 -8.05 -43.83 -18.32
CA ASN A 351 -8.55 -43.94 -19.69
C ASN A 351 -9.78 -43.06 -20.00
N GLU A 352 -10.44 -42.50 -18.98
CA GLU A 352 -11.63 -41.65 -19.15
C GLU A 352 -11.39 -40.22 -18.65
N TRP A 353 -11.62 -39.25 -19.54
CA TRP A 353 -11.35 -37.82 -19.32
C TRP A 353 -12.06 -37.22 -18.09
N GLY A 354 -13.26 -37.71 -17.76
CA GLY A 354 -13.99 -37.30 -16.55
C GLY A 354 -13.36 -37.80 -15.24
N MET A 355 -12.68 -38.95 -15.30
CA MET A 355 -11.95 -39.50 -14.16
C MET A 355 -10.61 -38.80 -13.95
N ASP A 356 -9.99 -38.25 -15.01
CA ASP A 356 -8.69 -37.57 -14.95
C ASP A 356 -8.68 -36.34 -14.03
N ILE A 357 -9.73 -35.50 -14.07
CA ILE A 357 -9.82 -34.32 -13.21
C ILE A 357 -10.13 -34.70 -11.78
N THR A 358 -10.99 -35.70 -11.58
CA THR A 358 -11.33 -36.20 -10.25
C THR A 358 -10.14 -36.91 -9.60
N TRP A 359 -9.33 -37.60 -10.40
CA TRP A 359 -8.06 -38.22 -10.03
C TRP A 359 -6.98 -37.18 -9.73
N ALA A 360 -6.78 -36.19 -10.59
CA ALA A 360 -5.83 -35.09 -10.38
C ALA A 360 -6.21 -34.23 -9.16
N ALA A 361 -7.49 -33.88 -9.00
CA ALA A 361 -8.01 -33.13 -7.86
C ALA A 361 -7.96 -33.91 -6.54
N ARG A 362 -7.99 -35.25 -6.56
CA ARG A 362 -7.84 -36.09 -5.35
C ARG A 362 -6.39 -36.34 -4.98
N ARG A 363 -5.54 -36.64 -5.96
CA ARG A 363 -4.14 -37.05 -5.73
C ARG A 363 -3.23 -35.85 -5.48
N TRP A 364 -3.57 -34.67 -6.03
CA TRP A 364 -2.66 -33.52 -6.09
C TRP A 364 -3.09 -32.35 -5.18
N ARG A 365 -3.98 -32.61 -4.20
CA ARG A 365 -4.19 -31.74 -3.03
C ARG A 365 -2.92 -31.74 -2.17
N GLY A 366 -2.01 -30.81 -2.42
CA GLY A 366 -0.91 -30.52 -1.49
C GLY A 366 0.51 -30.75 -1.97
N LYS A 367 0.75 -31.06 -3.25
CA LYS A 367 2.11 -30.97 -3.84
C LYS A 367 2.10 -30.02 -5.04
N HIS A 368 3.09 -29.12 -5.05
CA HIS A 368 3.28 -28.03 -6.00
C HIS A 368 3.32 -28.54 -7.46
N VAL A 369 2.14 -28.56 -8.10
CA VAL A 369 1.98 -28.76 -9.56
C VAL A 369 2.84 -27.76 -10.35
N ILE A 370 2.92 -26.54 -9.83
CA ILE A 370 3.61 -25.41 -10.45
C ILE A 370 5.12 -25.64 -10.52
N ASP A 371 5.75 -26.15 -9.46
CA ASP A 371 7.21 -26.29 -9.40
C ASP A 371 7.72 -27.41 -10.33
N VAL A 372 6.90 -28.45 -10.53
CA VAL A 372 7.24 -29.57 -11.43
C VAL A 372 7.04 -29.18 -12.89
N ILE A 373 5.92 -28.50 -13.22
CA ILE A 373 5.67 -28.02 -14.59
C ILE A 373 6.68 -26.93 -14.97
N MET A 374 6.98 -25.98 -14.08
CA MET A 374 7.97 -24.93 -14.32
C MET A 374 9.42 -25.46 -14.43
N ARG A 375 9.76 -26.56 -13.74
CA ARG A 375 11.07 -27.23 -13.91
C ARG A 375 11.21 -27.89 -15.27
N TYR A 376 10.15 -28.50 -15.78
CA TYR A 376 10.17 -29.15 -17.09
C TYR A 376 10.04 -28.18 -18.26
N TRP A 377 9.51 -26.98 -18.04
CA TRP A 377 9.38 -25.96 -19.09
C TRP A 377 10.62 -25.05 -19.25
N ARG A 378 11.63 -25.20 -18.38
CA ARG A 378 12.93 -24.50 -18.46
C ARG A 378 14.03 -25.32 -19.16
N HIS A 379 13.70 -26.51 -19.64
CA HIS A 379 14.52 -27.33 -20.55
C HIS A 379 13.74 -27.51 -21.84
#